data_AF-A0A023FQC2-F1
#
_entry.id   AF-A0A023FQC2-F1
#
_cell.length_a   1.000
_cell.length_b   1.000
_cell.length_c   1.000
_cell.angle_alpha   90.00
_cell.angle_beta   90.00
_cell.angle_gamma   90.00
#
_symmetry.space_group_name_H-M   'P 1'
#
loop_
_entity.id
_entity.type
_entity.pdbx_description
1 polymer ?
#
loop_
_entity_poly.entity_id
_entity_poly.type
_entity_poly.pdbx_seq_one_letter_code
_entity_poly.pdbx_strand_id
1 'polypeptide(L)'
;SPAVQFTVLNTFRTAHSHALVSASVPALTRRLQEPRDVTSHVRESRRYAGHSHWQNIRHIKAAKDAHKMSETSKHIRLIEAAVKTGGGSTDPKLNRALANAIEGAKRTQVVTNANIEQAIRRGAGLDKPKNFKKLTYEIIMEHGVLLVLDVETSHLSKFGAELKAICKKHTCRIARGGVKEQFQQKGFVRVSSREDGGTLDPDAALEVGIEHGAEDVIEIDGETKMCEFLCDPNDYYSLSKALSSNGYVVAECGVKFIPCVPITVPEEHLDVVGRLCDELEEHSEIVAVHTNIA
;
A
#
# COMPACT_ATOMS: atom_id res chain seq x y z
N SER A 1 26.82 -52.65 34.02
CA SER A 1 28.25 -52.58 34.36
C SER A 1 28.87 -51.34 33.76
N PRO A 2 29.74 -50.65 34.51
CA PRO A 2 30.00 -49.23 34.38
C PRO A 2 31.48 -48.96 34.05
N ALA A 3 31.88 -47.72 34.26
CA ALA A 3 33.23 -47.26 34.50
C ALA A 3 34.01 -46.92 33.21
N VAL A 4 34.90 -45.94 33.16
CA VAL A 4 35.80 -45.34 34.16
C VAL A 4 36.08 -43.91 33.60
N GLN A 5 35.87 -42.80 34.33
CA GLN A 5 36.85 -42.16 35.25
C GLN A 5 38.15 -41.76 34.52
N PHE A 6 38.88 -40.66 34.77
CA PHE A 6 39.14 -39.81 35.94
C PHE A 6 39.91 -38.57 35.41
N THR A 7 39.63 -37.34 35.85
CA THR A 7 40.28 -36.66 37.00
C THR A 7 41.75 -36.28 36.71
N VAL A 8 42.21 -35.03 36.93
CA VAL A 8 42.92 -34.55 38.14
C VAL A 8 43.68 -33.31 37.64
N LEU A 9 43.30 -32.09 37.99
CA LEU A 9 43.64 -31.30 39.20
C LEU A 9 44.82 -30.35 38.98
N ASN A 10 44.74 -29.29 39.80
CA ASN A 10 45.84 -28.64 40.51
C ASN A 10 46.59 -27.50 39.80
N THR A 11 46.86 -26.34 40.41
CA THR A 11 46.45 -25.70 41.68
C THR A 11 47.32 -24.44 41.88
N PHE A 12 46.88 -23.53 42.76
CA PHE A 12 47.70 -22.68 43.67
C PHE A 12 48.51 -21.53 43.00
N ARG A 13 48.71 -20.33 43.60
CA ARG A 13 48.72 -19.91 45.01
C ARG A 13 48.83 -18.37 45.15
N THR A 14 48.23 -17.81 46.22
CA THR A 14 48.67 -16.69 47.13
C THR A 14 49.11 -15.31 46.56
N ALA A 15 48.62 -14.12 46.98
CA ALA A 15 48.36 -13.46 48.28
C ALA A 15 49.50 -12.51 48.78
N HIS A 16 49.08 -11.43 49.48
CA HIS A 16 49.80 -10.38 50.25
C HIS A 16 50.12 -9.07 49.47
N SER A 17 49.78 -7.82 49.85
CA SER A 17 49.40 -7.05 51.07
C SER A 17 50.49 -6.10 51.60
N HIS A 18 50.12 -4.81 51.69
CA HIS A 18 50.66 -3.68 52.48
C HIS A 18 52.05 -3.08 52.20
N ALA A 19 52.08 -1.77 51.94
CA ALA A 19 52.98 -0.80 52.60
C ALA A 19 52.53 0.67 52.38
N LEU A 20 52.34 1.40 53.49
CA LEU A 20 52.22 2.85 53.61
C LEU A 20 53.62 3.46 53.69
N VAL A 21 53.89 4.60 53.03
CA VAL A 21 54.93 5.55 53.47
C VAL A 21 54.51 7.00 53.21
N SER A 22 54.63 7.79 54.27
CA SER A 22 54.43 9.22 54.44
C SER A 22 55.74 9.99 54.16
N ALA A 23 55.64 11.18 53.54
CA ALA A 23 56.59 12.30 53.70
C ALA A 23 55.96 13.55 53.07
N SER A 24 55.47 14.52 53.86
CA SER A 24 56.18 15.62 54.52
C SER A 24 56.48 16.80 53.59
N VAL A 25 55.63 17.82 53.71
CA VAL A 25 55.69 19.15 53.09
C VAL A 25 56.56 20.08 53.95
N PRO A 26 57.45 20.91 53.37
CA PRO A 26 57.97 22.09 54.04
C PRO A 26 57.11 23.32 53.74
N ALA A 27 56.79 24.07 54.79
CA ALA A 27 55.97 25.27 54.78
C ALA A 27 56.81 26.56 54.85
N LEU A 28 56.18 27.65 54.39
CA LEU A 28 56.50 29.08 54.58
C LEU A 28 57.75 29.64 53.87
N THR A 29 57.64 30.69 53.05
CA THR A 29 57.31 32.04 53.55
C THR A 29 56.95 33.05 52.45
N ARG A 30 55.95 33.89 52.77
CA ARG A 30 55.88 35.35 52.54
C ARG A 30 55.52 35.90 51.14
N ARG A 31 54.29 36.40 51.01
CA ARG A 31 53.94 37.83 51.16
C ARG A 31 52.41 37.97 51.09
N LEU A 32 51.86 38.69 52.06
CA LEU A 32 50.48 39.19 52.02
C LEU A 32 50.36 40.17 50.85
N GLN A 33 49.48 39.84 49.91
CA GLN A 33 48.88 40.81 49.01
C GLN A 33 47.40 40.47 48.92
N GLU A 34 46.57 41.40 49.39
CA GLU A 34 45.13 41.27 49.45
C GLU A 34 44.56 40.95 48.06
N PRO A 35 43.64 39.98 47.91
CA PRO A 35 43.01 39.74 46.62
C PRO A 35 42.10 40.92 46.28
N ARG A 36 42.51 41.72 45.30
CA ARG A 36 41.60 42.63 44.60
C ARG A 36 40.52 41.79 43.93
N ASP A 37 39.29 42.06 44.30
CA ASP A 37 38.10 41.45 43.74
C ASP A 37 38.01 41.81 42.25
N VAL A 38 38.48 40.91 41.39
CA VAL A 38 38.29 40.98 39.95
C VAL A 38 37.30 39.88 39.63
N THR A 39 36.01 40.22 39.66
CA THR A 39 34.95 39.40 39.08
C THR A 39 35.21 39.24 37.58
N SER A 40 36.04 38.26 37.22
CA SER A 40 36.17 37.78 35.86
C SER A 40 34.84 37.16 35.49
N HIS A 41 34.02 37.93 34.76
CA HIS A 41 32.92 37.38 34.01
C HIS A 41 33.53 36.47 32.95
N VAL A 42 33.80 35.22 33.32
CA VAL A 42 33.94 34.13 32.37
C VAL A 42 32.58 34.02 31.71
N ARG A 43 32.39 34.81 30.64
CA ARG A 43 31.38 34.53 29.63
C ARG A 43 31.76 33.17 29.08
N GLU A 44 31.17 32.15 29.66
CA GLU A 44 31.11 30.83 29.07
C GLU A 44 30.49 31.07 27.69
N SER A 45 31.35 31.06 26.66
CA SER A 45 30.89 31.00 25.30
C SER A 45 30.16 29.67 25.23
N ARG A 46 28.83 29.72 25.41
CA ARG A 46 27.96 28.61 25.02
C ARG A 46 28.27 28.39 23.55
N ARG A 47 29.17 27.45 23.29
CA ARG A 47 29.26 26.79 22.00
C ARG A 47 27.90 26.14 21.85
N TYR A 48 26.97 26.85 21.21
CA TYR A 48 25.78 26.22 20.67
C TYR A 48 26.32 25.16 19.72
N ALA A 49 26.37 23.91 20.19
CA ALA A 49 26.39 22.76 19.32
C ALA A 49 25.27 22.99 18.31
N GLY A 50 25.64 23.09 17.04
CA GLY A 50 24.74 23.46 15.97
C GLY A 50 23.53 22.53 15.93
N HIS A 51 22.39 23.00 16.46
CA HIS A 51 21.09 22.55 16.02
C HIS A 51 20.94 23.05 14.59
N SER A 52 21.48 22.26 13.67
CA SER A 52 21.72 22.76 12.33
C SER A 52 20.38 23.08 11.69
N HIS A 53 20.22 24.33 11.31
CA HIS A 53 19.15 24.83 10.46
C HIS A 53 18.92 23.87 9.27
N TRP A 54 20.00 23.24 8.80
CA TRP A 54 20.02 22.18 7.82
C TRP A 54 19.24 20.91 8.19
N GLN A 55 19.28 20.43 9.44
CA GLN A 55 18.46 19.30 9.89
C GLN A 55 16.97 19.64 9.83
N ASN A 56 16.57 20.81 10.34
CA ASN A 56 15.16 21.23 10.31
C ASN A 56 14.65 21.48 8.88
N ILE A 57 15.46 22.12 8.03
CA ILE A 57 15.15 22.28 6.60
C ILE A 57 15.02 20.91 5.93
N ARG A 58 15.89 19.96 6.26
CA ARG A 58 15.86 18.60 5.70
C ARG A 58 14.59 17.86 6.11
N HIS A 59 14.17 17.91 7.37
CA HIS A 59 12.93 17.27 7.83
C HIS A 59 11.68 17.89 7.19
N ILE A 60 11.62 19.23 7.13
CA ILE A 60 10.51 19.95 6.49
C ILE A 60 10.46 19.65 4.98
N LYS A 61 11.63 19.61 4.32
CA LYS A 61 11.73 19.28 2.90
C LYS A 61 11.33 17.83 2.66
N ALA A 62 11.80 16.88 3.46
CA ALA A 62 11.45 15.47 3.35
C ALA A 62 9.94 15.23 3.50
N ALA A 63 9.29 15.90 4.46
CA ALA A 63 7.83 15.80 4.63
C ALA A 63 7.07 16.39 3.42
N LYS A 64 7.52 17.54 2.90
CA LYS A 64 6.93 18.15 1.69
C LYS A 64 7.16 17.29 0.44
N ASP A 65 8.33 16.70 0.29
CA ASP A 65 8.65 15.84 -0.83
C ASP A 65 7.84 14.53 -0.76
N ALA A 66 7.67 13.94 0.43
CA ALA A 66 6.79 12.80 0.65
C ALA A 66 5.32 13.09 0.30
N HIS A 67 4.81 14.27 0.71
CA HIS A 67 3.46 14.70 0.33
C HIS A 67 3.33 14.86 -1.19
N LYS A 68 4.30 15.51 -1.84
CA LYS A 68 4.33 15.66 -3.31
C LYS A 68 4.38 14.31 -4.03
N MET A 69 5.15 13.35 -3.52
CA MET A 69 5.23 12.00 -4.07
C MET A 69 3.90 11.25 -3.93
N SER A 70 3.24 11.36 -2.77
CA SER A 70 1.90 10.78 -2.56
C SER A 70 0.86 11.38 -3.51
N GLU A 71 0.80 12.71 -3.60
CA GLU A 71 -0.08 13.44 -4.52
C GLU A 71 0.16 13.06 -5.99
N THR A 72 1.43 12.97 -6.39
CA THR A 72 1.80 12.54 -7.75
C THR A 72 1.33 11.11 -8.02
N SER A 73 1.53 10.20 -7.05
CA SER A 73 1.14 8.79 -7.18
C SER A 73 -0.37 8.63 -7.32
N LYS A 74 -1.17 9.39 -6.56
CA LYS A 74 -2.64 9.41 -6.68
C LYS A 74 -3.09 9.83 -8.08
N HIS A 75 -2.54 10.92 -8.60
CA HIS A 75 -2.91 11.42 -9.93
C HIS A 75 -2.46 10.49 -11.06
N ILE A 76 -1.30 9.85 -10.93
CA ILE A 76 -0.84 8.81 -11.87
C ILE A 76 -1.83 7.65 -11.92
N ARG A 77 -2.28 7.15 -10.74
CA ARG A 77 -3.27 6.05 -10.67
C ARG A 77 -4.60 6.45 -11.33
N LEU A 78 -5.07 7.67 -11.10
CA LEU A 78 -6.30 8.18 -11.74
C LEU A 78 -6.19 8.25 -13.27
N ILE A 79 -5.05 8.73 -13.79
CA ILE A 79 -4.80 8.77 -15.24
C ILE A 79 -4.75 7.36 -15.81
N GLU A 80 -4.04 6.43 -15.16
CA GLU A 80 -3.95 5.03 -15.60
C GLU A 80 -5.32 4.34 -15.61
N ALA A 81 -6.14 4.57 -14.57
CA ALA A 81 -7.51 4.06 -14.48
C ALA A 81 -8.41 4.64 -15.58
N ALA A 82 -8.30 5.95 -15.86
CA ALA A 82 -9.06 6.60 -16.92
C ALA A 82 -8.72 6.03 -18.31
N VAL A 83 -7.45 5.73 -18.59
CA VAL A 83 -7.06 5.07 -19.84
C VAL A 83 -7.63 3.66 -19.93
N LYS A 84 -7.56 2.87 -18.85
CA LYS A 84 -8.07 1.50 -18.82
C LYS A 84 -9.58 1.43 -19.05
N THR A 85 -10.35 2.28 -18.37
CA THR A 85 -11.81 2.37 -18.52
C THR A 85 -12.23 2.86 -19.91
N GLY A 86 -11.45 3.76 -20.52
CA GLY A 86 -11.64 4.19 -21.91
C GLY A 86 -11.11 3.22 -22.98
N GLY A 87 -11.04 1.92 -22.67
CA GLY A 87 -10.62 0.87 -23.62
C GLY A 87 -9.16 0.97 -24.08
N GLY A 88 -8.29 1.59 -23.30
CA GLY A 88 -6.88 1.80 -23.65
C GLY A 88 -6.61 3.03 -24.53
N SER A 89 -7.62 3.87 -24.78
CA SER A 89 -7.44 5.10 -25.56
C SER A 89 -6.50 6.07 -24.86
N THR A 90 -5.41 6.43 -25.54
CA THR A 90 -4.44 7.43 -25.08
C THR A 90 -4.83 8.86 -25.46
N ASP A 91 -5.89 9.06 -26.25
CA ASP A 91 -6.31 10.38 -26.72
C ASP A 91 -7.36 11.00 -25.77
N PRO A 92 -7.03 12.12 -25.08
CA PRO A 92 -7.97 12.81 -24.20
C PRO A 92 -9.22 13.35 -24.90
N LYS A 93 -9.19 13.57 -26.22
CA LYS A 93 -10.38 14.02 -26.98
C LYS A 93 -11.43 12.92 -27.11
N LEU A 94 -10.99 11.68 -27.13
CA LEU A 94 -11.84 10.50 -27.26
C LEU A 94 -12.24 9.91 -25.91
N ASN A 95 -11.60 10.35 -24.82
CA ASN A 95 -11.84 9.87 -23.46
C ASN A 95 -11.98 11.06 -22.49
N ARG A 96 -13.23 11.43 -22.18
CA ARG A 96 -13.52 12.55 -21.26
C ARG A 96 -12.98 12.31 -19.84
N ALA A 97 -13.00 11.07 -19.36
CA ALA A 97 -12.44 10.73 -18.05
C ALA A 97 -10.92 10.99 -18.02
N LEU A 98 -10.22 10.64 -19.09
CA LEU A 98 -8.79 10.92 -19.24
C LEU A 98 -8.52 12.42 -19.31
N ALA A 99 -9.32 13.19 -20.06
CA ALA A 99 -9.19 14.65 -20.11
C ALA A 99 -9.32 15.29 -18.73
N ASN A 100 -10.33 14.90 -17.96
CA ASN A 100 -10.57 15.39 -16.60
C ASN A 100 -9.41 15.01 -15.66
N ALA A 101 -8.92 13.77 -15.74
CA ALA A 101 -7.79 13.30 -14.92
C ALA A 101 -6.49 14.08 -15.22
N ILE A 102 -6.22 14.37 -16.50
CA ILE A 102 -5.07 15.20 -16.92
C ILE A 102 -5.20 16.64 -16.40
N GLU A 103 -6.41 17.21 -16.49
CA GLU A 103 -6.65 18.58 -16.00
C GLU A 103 -6.45 18.67 -14.48
N GLY A 104 -6.99 17.71 -13.73
CA GLY A 104 -6.79 17.60 -12.28
C GLY A 104 -5.31 17.49 -11.90
N ALA A 105 -4.57 16.61 -12.59
CA ALA A 105 -3.12 16.46 -12.40
C ALA A 105 -2.35 17.77 -12.64
N LYS A 106 -2.64 18.47 -13.74
CA LYS A 106 -1.99 19.75 -14.08
C LYS A 106 -2.29 20.85 -13.06
N ARG A 107 -3.49 20.86 -12.46
CA ARG A 107 -3.90 21.85 -11.46
C ARG A 107 -3.05 21.80 -10.19
N THR A 108 -2.54 20.63 -9.82
CA THR A 108 -1.68 20.49 -8.64
C THR A 108 -0.30 21.13 -8.78
N GLN A 109 0.17 21.36 -10.02
CA GLN A 109 1.54 21.80 -10.34
C GLN A 109 2.67 20.88 -9.83
N VAL A 110 2.34 19.76 -9.17
CA VAL A 110 3.32 18.76 -8.69
C VAL A 110 3.57 17.70 -9.77
N VAL A 111 2.53 17.37 -10.56
CA VAL A 111 2.63 16.39 -11.64
C VAL A 111 3.21 17.05 -12.89
N THR A 112 4.31 16.49 -13.41
CA THR A 112 4.95 16.97 -14.65
C THR A 112 4.26 16.40 -15.89
N ASN A 113 4.41 17.04 -17.05
CA ASN A 113 3.90 16.50 -18.31
C ASN A 113 4.51 15.12 -18.64
N ALA A 114 5.78 14.88 -18.28
CA ALA A 114 6.43 13.59 -18.46
C ALA A 114 5.75 12.49 -17.61
N ASN A 115 5.36 12.78 -16.36
CA ASN A 115 4.61 11.84 -15.52
C ASN A 115 3.24 11.52 -16.13
N ILE A 116 2.56 12.53 -16.70
CA ILE A 116 1.26 12.35 -17.36
C ILE A 116 1.41 11.45 -18.59
N GLU A 117 2.35 11.74 -19.48
CA GLU A 117 2.61 10.93 -20.68
C GLU A 117 2.98 9.49 -20.31
N GLN A 118 3.81 9.29 -19.28
CA GLN A 118 4.18 7.96 -18.81
C GLN A 118 2.98 7.21 -18.20
N ALA A 119 2.13 7.89 -17.42
CA ALA A 119 0.91 7.30 -16.87
C ALA A 119 -0.07 6.91 -17.98
N ILE A 120 -0.21 7.73 -19.02
CA ILE A 120 -1.04 7.42 -20.20
C ILE A 120 -0.52 6.16 -20.91
N ARG A 121 0.80 6.12 -21.18
CA ARG A 121 1.45 4.98 -21.82
C ARG A 121 1.36 3.71 -20.97
N ARG A 122 1.48 3.83 -19.63
CA ARG A 122 1.32 2.69 -18.71
C ARG A 122 -0.12 2.19 -18.68
N GLY A 123 -1.10 3.10 -18.61
CA GLY A 123 -2.53 2.78 -18.66
C GLY A 123 -2.93 2.08 -19.96
N ALA A 124 -2.35 2.49 -21.09
CA ALA A 124 -2.56 1.87 -22.39
C ALA A 124 -1.75 0.57 -22.60
N GLY A 125 -0.92 0.18 -21.63
CA GLY A 125 -0.09 -1.02 -21.70
C GLY A 125 1.12 -0.91 -22.65
N LEU A 126 1.44 0.29 -23.14
CA LEU A 126 2.55 0.55 -24.08
C LEU A 126 3.92 0.54 -23.39
N ASP A 127 3.95 0.78 -22.07
CA ASP A 127 5.18 0.84 -21.26
C ASP A 127 5.33 -0.34 -20.29
N LYS A 128 4.66 -1.48 -20.52
CA LYS A 128 4.91 -2.66 -19.67
C LYS A 128 6.37 -3.09 -19.85
N PRO A 129 7.21 -3.07 -18.79
CA PRO A 129 8.56 -3.63 -18.87
C PRO A 129 8.47 -5.04 -19.43
N LYS A 130 9.44 -5.47 -20.27
CA LYS A 130 9.49 -6.84 -20.83
C LYS A 130 9.38 -7.97 -19.78
N ASN A 131 9.51 -7.64 -18.49
CA ASN A 131 9.46 -8.55 -17.34
C ASN A 131 8.25 -8.35 -16.42
N PHE A 132 7.22 -7.58 -16.79
CA PHE A 132 6.00 -7.44 -15.97
C PHE A 132 5.23 -8.76 -15.98
N LYS A 133 4.95 -9.30 -14.79
CA LYS A 133 4.23 -10.56 -14.62
C LYS A 133 2.93 -10.30 -13.90
N LYS A 134 1.85 -10.89 -14.42
CA LYS A 134 0.57 -11.01 -13.74
C LYS A 134 0.55 -12.33 -12.97
N LEU A 135 0.33 -12.29 -11.66
CA LEU A 135 0.20 -13.48 -10.84
C LEU A 135 -0.96 -13.35 -9.89
N THR A 136 -1.46 -14.49 -9.46
CA THR A 136 -2.43 -14.58 -8.37
C THR A 136 -1.71 -15.05 -7.12
N TYR A 137 -1.91 -14.36 -6.00
CA TYR A 137 -1.53 -14.85 -4.67
C TYR A 137 -2.78 -15.23 -3.91
N GLU A 138 -2.66 -16.28 -3.12
CA GLU A 138 -3.75 -16.80 -2.29
C GLU A 138 -3.36 -16.63 -0.83
N ILE A 139 -4.27 -16.12 -0.01
CA ILE A 139 -4.06 -15.89 1.42
C ILE A 139 -5.16 -16.59 2.21
N ILE A 140 -4.76 -17.21 3.32
CA ILE A 140 -5.65 -17.78 4.32
C ILE A 140 -5.39 -17.04 5.62
N MET A 141 -6.46 -16.53 6.22
CA MET A 141 -6.47 -15.94 7.54
C MET A 141 -7.29 -16.83 8.50
N GLU A 142 -7.24 -16.52 9.79
CA GLU A 142 -8.07 -17.18 10.79
C GLU A 142 -9.57 -16.99 10.50
N HIS A 143 -10.42 -17.75 11.19
CA HIS A 143 -11.88 -17.72 11.04
C HIS A 143 -12.41 -18.07 9.64
N GLY A 144 -11.59 -18.74 8.82
CA GLY A 144 -11.99 -19.20 7.49
C GLY A 144 -11.96 -18.11 6.42
N VAL A 145 -11.37 -16.94 6.72
CA VAL A 145 -11.23 -15.85 5.76
C VAL A 145 -10.20 -16.23 4.69
N LEU A 146 -10.65 -16.14 3.44
CA LEU A 146 -9.90 -16.47 2.24
C LEU A 146 -9.76 -15.22 1.38
N LEU A 147 -8.55 -14.97 0.89
CA LEU A 147 -8.30 -13.88 -0.04
C LEU A 147 -7.59 -14.38 -1.30
N VAL A 148 -7.98 -13.83 -2.43
CA VAL A 148 -7.32 -13.98 -3.72
C VAL A 148 -6.85 -12.59 -4.16
N LEU A 149 -5.56 -12.45 -4.45
CA LEU A 149 -4.94 -11.20 -4.86
C LEU A 149 -4.52 -11.28 -6.31
N ASP A 150 -4.96 -10.33 -7.12
CA ASP A 150 -4.40 -10.12 -8.45
C ASP A 150 -3.23 -9.15 -8.35
N VAL A 151 -2.05 -9.59 -8.78
CA VAL A 151 -0.79 -8.85 -8.62
C VAL A 151 -0.17 -8.62 -9.97
N GLU A 152 0.26 -7.39 -10.22
CA GLU A 152 1.08 -7.05 -11.38
C GLU A 152 2.42 -6.46 -10.91
N THR A 153 3.51 -7.19 -11.17
CA THR A 153 4.85 -6.84 -10.65
C THR A 153 5.97 -7.12 -11.65
N SER A 154 7.00 -6.28 -11.65
CA SER A 154 8.29 -6.55 -12.32
C SER A 154 9.33 -7.20 -11.40
N HIS A 155 9.06 -7.30 -10.09
CA HIS A 155 10.03 -7.72 -9.07
C HIS A 155 9.44 -8.73 -8.07
N LEU A 156 9.23 -9.95 -8.55
CA LEU A 156 8.60 -11.04 -7.77
C LEU A 156 9.22 -11.28 -6.39
N SER A 157 10.55 -11.28 -6.29
CA SER A 157 11.25 -11.56 -5.04
C SER A 157 11.02 -10.47 -4.00
N LYS A 158 10.98 -9.21 -4.44
CA LYS A 158 10.72 -8.05 -3.59
C LYS A 158 9.27 -8.07 -3.12
N PHE A 159 8.31 -8.18 -4.05
CA PHE A 159 6.90 -8.27 -3.73
C PHE A 159 6.60 -9.44 -2.77
N GLY A 160 7.17 -10.62 -3.03
CA GLY A 160 6.99 -11.79 -2.17
C GLY A 160 7.56 -11.60 -0.75
N ALA A 161 8.57 -10.75 -0.56
CA ALA A 161 9.08 -10.41 0.77
C ALA A 161 8.17 -9.40 1.49
N GLU A 162 7.67 -8.39 0.76
CA GLU A 162 6.71 -7.39 1.27
C GLU A 162 5.40 -8.08 1.68
N LEU A 163 4.85 -8.94 0.81
CA LEU A 163 3.63 -9.69 1.11
C LEU A 163 3.79 -10.59 2.33
N LYS A 164 4.94 -11.25 2.51
CA LYS A 164 5.24 -12.05 3.72
C LYS A 164 5.29 -11.18 4.98
N ALA A 165 5.81 -9.95 4.88
CA ALA A 165 5.83 -9.02 6.00
C ALA A 165 4.41 -8.59 6.40
N ILE A 166 3.57 -8.26 5.43
CA ILE A 166 2.13 -7.97 5.64
C ILE A 166 1.45 -9.17 6.30
N CYS A 167 1.65 -10.38 5.75
CA CYS A 167 1.03 -11.59 6.30
C CYS A 167 1.44 -11.86 7.76
N LYS A 168 2.72 -11.67 8.09
CA LYS A 168 3.23 -11.82 9.46
C LYS A 168 2.63 -10.79 10.42
N LYS A 169 2.39 -9.56 9.97
CA LYS A 169 1.80 -8.48 10.77
C LYS A 169 0.34 -8.75 11.12
N HIS A 170 -0.41 -9.38 10.20
CA HIS A 170 -1.85 -9.66 10.35
C HIS A 170 -2.17 -11.12 10.67
N THR A 171 -1.17 -11.91 11.06
CA THR A 171 -1.35 -13.33 11.44
C THR A 171 -2.07 -14.16 10.36
N CYS A 172 -1.80 -13.87 9.08
CA CYS A 172 -2.30 -14.67 7.96
C CYS A 172 -1.14 -15.36 7.21
N ARG A 173 -1.47 -16.27 6.29
CA ARG A 173 -0.47 -17.06 5.55
C ARG A 173 -0.76 -17.07 4.06
N ILE A 174 0.30 -17.04 3.26
CA ILE A 174 0.24 -17.27 1.82
C ILE A 174 0.00 -18.77 1.59
N ALA A 175 -1.09 -19.11 0.90
CA ALA A 175 -1.42 -20.48 0.54
C ALA A 175 -0.56 -20.99 -0.63
N ARG A 176 -0.50 -22.31 -0.77
CA ARG A 176 0.21 -22.98 -1.88
C ARG A 176 -0.72 -23.35 -3.05
N GLY A 177 -1.96 -22.87 -3.04
CA GLY A 177 -3.03 -23.25 -3.96
C GLY A 177 -4.30 -23.68 -3.21
N GLY A 178 -5.40 -23.82 -3.96
CA GLY A 178 -6.70 -24.33 -3.50
C GLY A 178 -7.67 -23.26 -3.00
N VAL A 179 -7.19 -22.06 -2.65
CA VAL A 179 -8.07 -20.97 -2.23
C VAL A 179 -8.85 -20.43 -3.42
N LYS A 180 -8.18 -20.23 -4.57
CA LYS A 180 -8.82 -19.74 -5.80
C LYS A 180 -9.97 -20.65 -6.25
N GLU A 181 -9.90 -21.95 -5.99
CA GLU A 181 -10.96 -22.93 -6.32
C GLU A 181 -12.24 -22.74 -5.48
N GLN A 182 -12.17 -21.98 -4.39
CA GLN A 182 -13.32 -21.57 -3.59
C GLN A 182 -14.04 -20.33 -4.17
N PHE A 183 -13.58 -19.85 -5.32
CA PHE A 183 -14.15 -18.71 -6.02
C PHE A 183 -14.53 -19.08 -7.45
N GLN A 184 -15.62 -18.51 -7.93
CA GLN A 184 -15.99 -18.50 -9.34
C GLN A 184 -15.44 -17.24 -9.99
N GLN A 185 -14.74 -17.42 -11.10
CA GLN A 185 -14.33 -16.30 -11.94
C GLN A 185 -15.54 -15.85 -12.76
N LYS A 186 -15.92 -14.58 -12.64
CA LYS A 186 -17.04 -13.97 -13.38
C LYS A 186 -16.59 -12.69 -14.07
N GLY A 187 -17.15 -12.44 -15.24
CA GLY A 187 -17.12 -11.11 -15.85
C GLY A 187 -18.03 -10.18 -15.07
N PHE A 188 -17.65 -8.90 -14.95
CA PHE A 188 -18.52 -7.89 -14.38
C PHE A 188 -18.50 -6.59 -15.18
N VAL A 189 -19.63 -5.89 -15.19
CA VAL A 189 -19.78 -4.55 -15.74
C VAL A 189 -20.56 -3.70 -14.73
N ARG A 190 -19.96 -2.64 -14.22
CA ARG A 190 -20.59 -1.68 -13.31
C ARG A 190 -21.00 -0.43 -14.05
N VAL A 191 -22.26 -0.03 -13.90
CA VAL A 191 -22.83 1.20 -14.47
C VAL A 191 -23.26 2.13 -13.35
N SER A 192 -23.04 3.43 -13.52
CA SER A 192 -23.28 4.43 -12.47
C SER A 192 -24.36 5.46 -12.80
N SER A 193 -24.68 5.64 -14.08
CA SER A 193 -25.68 6.61 -14.52
C SER A 193 -26.09 6.37 -15.97
N ARG A 194 -27.03 7.18 -16.46
CA ARG A 194 -27.30 7.32 -17.89
C ARG A 194 -26.61 8.54 -18.49
N GLU A 195 -26.22 8.44 -19.75
CA GLU A 195 -25.59 9.53 -20.51
C GLU A 195 -26.52 10.74 -20.70
N ASP A 196 -27.83 10.49 -20.76
CA ASP A 196 -28.88 11.50 -20.90
C ASP A 196 -29.18 12.25 -19.58
N GLY A 197 -28.49 11.91 -18.48
CA GLY A 197 -28.75 12.48 -17.15
C GLY A 197 -29.99 11.92 -16.46
N GLY A 198 -30.62 10.89 -17.04
CA GLY A 198 -31.74 10.16 -16.46
C GLY A 198 -31.34 9.34 -15.24
N THR A 199 -32.35 8.97 -14.44
CA THR A 199 -32.18 8.06 -13.31
C THR A 199 -31.81 6.67 -13.81
N LEU A 200 -30.89 6.01 -13.10
CA LEU A 200 -30.61 4.60 -13.29
C LEU A 200 -31.84 3.81 -12.85
N ASP A 201 -32.53 3.21 -13.81
CA ASP A 201 -33.65 2.30 -13.56
C ASP A 201 -33.11 0.86 -13.55
N PRO A 202 -33.05 0.19 -12.38
CA PRO A 202 -32.52 -1.16 -12.25
C PRO A 202 -33.29 -2.18 -13.10
N ASP A 203 -34.61 -2.03 -13.22
CA ASP A 203 -35.46 -2.98 -13.95
C ASP A 203 -35.16 -2.92 -15.46
N ALA A 204 -35.08 -1.71 -16.02
CA ALA A 204 -34.71 -1.52 -17.42
C ALA A 204 -33.25 -1.94 -17.69
N ALA A 205 -32.35 -1.70 -16.74
CA ALA A 205 -30.95 -2.08 -16.88
C ALA A 205 -30.79 -3.62 -16.85
N LEU A 206 -31.56 -4.31 -16.00
CA LEU A 206 -31.67 -5.76 -15.93
C LEU A 206 -32.11 -6.36 -17.28
N GLU A 207 -33.17 -5.83 -17.89
CA GLU A 207 -33.65 -6.30 -19.19
C GLU A 207 -32.55 -6.24 -20.27
N VAL A 208 -31.88 -5.09 -20.40
CA VAL A 208 -30.77 -4.92 -21.35
C VAL A 208 -29.61 -5.87 -21.03
N GLY A 209 -29.29 -6.05 -19.75
CA GLY A 209 -28.25 -6.97 -19.30
C GLY A 209 -28.54 -8.41 -19.73
N ILE A 210 -29.73 -8.92 -19.45
CA ILE A 210 -30.14 -10.30 -19.75
C ILE A 210 -30.08 -10.57 -21.26
N GLU A 211 -30.55 -9.64 -22.10
CA GLU A 211 -30.48 -9.77 -23.55
C GLU A 211 -29.05 -9.92 -24.09
N HIS A 212 -28.05 -9.43 -23.34
CA HIS A 212 -26.65 -9.40 -23.73
C HIS A 212 -25.76 -10.32 -22.87
N GLY A 213 -26.36 -11.31 -22.21
CA GLY A 213 -25.64 -12.38 -21.51
C GLY A 213 -25.24 -12.06 -20.07
N ALA A 214 -25.89 -11.09 -19.42
CA ALA A 214 -25.82 -10.96 -17.97
C ALA A 214 -26.55 -12.16 -17.32
N GLU A 215 -25.86 -12.80 -16.39
CA GLU A 215 -26.38 -13.91 -15.59
C GLU A 215 -27.04 -13.43 -14.30
N ASP A 216 -26.58 -12.30 -13.77
CA ASP A 216 -27.05 -11.73 -12.51
C ASP A 216 -26.83 -10.21 -12.49
N VAL A 217 -27.60 -9.50 -11.66
CA VAL A 217 -27.48 -8.05 -11.44
C VAL A 217 -27.54 -7.74 -9.96
N ILE A 218 -26.52 -7.05 -9.50
CA ILE A 218 -26.38 -6.62 -8.12
C ILE A 218 -26.57 -5.10 -8.06
N GLU A 219 -27.56 -4.65 -7.31
CA GLU A 219 -27.67 -3.24 -6.94
C GLU A 219 -26.65 -2.93 -5.86
N ILE A 220 -25.84 -1.90 -6.09
CA ILE A 220 -24.85 -1.43 -5.14
C ILE A 220 -25.38 -0.13 -4.53
N ASP A 221 -25.78 -0.22 -3.27
CA ASP A 221 -26.21 0.92 -2.46
C ASP A 221 -24.99 1.74 -2.00
N GLY A 222 -25.03 3.05 -2.25
CA GLY A 222 -23.96 4.00 -1.93
C GLY A 222 -24.41 5.46 -2.11
N GLU A 223 -23.47 6.42 -2.15
CA GLU A 223 -23.80 7.84 -2.43
C GLU A 223 -24.43 8.04 -3.83
N THR A 224 -24.14 7.14 -4.77
CA THR A 224 -24.76 7.08 -6.10
C THR A 224 -25.24 5.65 -6.34
N LYS A 225 -26.48 5.46 -6.79
CA LYS A 225 -27.00 4.15 -7.18
C LYS A 225 -26.18 3.58 -8.34
N MET A 226 -25.63 2.39 -8.18
CA MET A 226 -24.94 1.67 -9.25
C MET A 226 -25.53 0.28 -9.43
N CYS A 227 -25.47 -0.23 -10.65
CA CYS A 227 -25.80 -1.62 -10.94
C CYS A 227 -24.55 -2.34 -11.44
N GLU A 228 -24.34 -3.55 -10.96
CA GLU A 228 -23.25 -4.42 -11.39
C GLU A 228 -23.82 -5.68 -12.03
N PHE A 229 -23.55 -5.85 -13.30
CA PHE A 229 -23.94 -7.01 -14.08
C PHE A 229 -22.85 -8.06 -14.01
N LEU A 230 -23.22 -9.30 -13.69
CA LEU A 230 -22.33 -10.45 -13.73
C LEU A 230 -22.59 -11.26 -14.99
N CYS A 231 -21.53 -11.83 -15.58
CA CYS A 231 -21.61 -12.63 -16.79
C CYS A 231 -20.45 -13.64 -16.86
N ASP A 232 -20.41 -14.44 -17.94
CA ASP A 232 -19.22 -15.24 -18.24
C ASP A 232 -17.98 -14.33 -18.37
N PRO A 233 -16.80 -14.73 -17.85
CA PRO A 233 -15.57 -13.97 -17.97
C PRO A 233 -15.15 -13.58 -19.39
N ASN A 234 -15.68 -14.24 -20.43
CA ASN A 234 -15.38 -13.90 -21.81
C ASN A 234 -16.35 -12.87 -22.41
N ASP A 235 -17.50 -12.64 -21.78
CA ASP A 235 -18.61 -11.87 -22.34
C ASP A 235 -18.72 -10.44 -21.79
N TYR A 236 -17.97 -10.10 -20.73
CA TYR A 236 -18.05 -8.76 -20.10
C TYR A 236 -17.78 -7.60 -21.08
N TYR A 237 -16.95 -7.83 -22.10
CA TYR A 237 -16.62 -6.78 -23.08
C TYR A 237 -17.76 -6.53 -24.07
N SER A 238 -18.45 -7.58 -24.54
CA SER A 238 -19.65 -7.44 -25.36
C SER A 238 -20.79 -6.80 -24.56
N LEU A 239 -20.98 -7.25 -23.32
CA LEU A 239 -22.00 -6.70 -22.41
C LEU A 239 -21.74 -5.21 -22.12
N SER A 240 -20.48 -4.82 -21.85
CA SER A 240 -20.10 -3.43 -21.65
C SER A 240 -20.44 -2.55 -22.86
N LYS A 241 -20.15 -3.01 -24.09
CA LYS A 241 -20.51 -2.28 -25.30
C LYS A 241 -22.01 -2.15 -25.50
N ALA A 242 -22.77 -3.20 -25.20
CA ALA A 242 -24.21 -3.18 -25.29
C ALA A 242 -24.82 -2.18 -24.33
N LEU A 243 -24.39 -2.18 -23.06
CA LEU A 243 -24.83 -1.24 -22.05
C LEU A 243 -24.49 0.21 -22.45
N SER A 244 -23.27 0.47 -22.92
CA SER A 244 -22.91 1.81 -23.42
C SER A 244 -23.75 2.24 -24.63
N SER A 245 -24.02 1.33 -25.57
CA SER A 245 -24.86 1.65 -26.75
C SER A 245 -26.31 1.95 -26.39
N ASN A 246 -26.78 1.43 -25.24
CA ASN A 246 -28.09 1.73 -24.67
C ASN A 246 -28.09 2.96 -23.75
N GLY A 247 -27.00 3.74 -23.74
CA GLY A 247 -26.87 5.00 -23.02
C GLY A 247 -26.52 4.86 -21.54
N TYR A 248 -26.03 3.70 -21.09
CA TYR A 248 -25.50 3.52 -19.74
C TYR A 248 -24.03 3.93 -19.66
N VAL A 249 -23.67 4.69 -18.62
CA VAL A 249 -22.29 5.05 -18.33
C VAL A 249 -21.62 3.90 -17.60
N VAL A 250 -20.75 3.18 -18.30
CA VAL A 250 -19.92 2.12 -17.72
C VAL A 250 -18.83 2.77 -16.87
N ALA A 251 -18.88 2.53 -15.56
CA ALA A 251 -17.90 3.01 -14.61
C ALA A 251 -16.67 2.08 -14.55
N GLU A 252 -16.91 0.78 -14.56
CA GLU A 252 -15.87 -0.24 -14.45
C GLU A 252 -16.31 -1.53 -15.15
N CYS A 253 -15.38 -2.28 -15.73
CA CYS A 253 -15.65 -3.64 -16.16
C CYS A 253 -14.38 -4.48 -16.12
N GLY A 254 -14.55 -5.79 -16.04
CA GLY A 254 -13.44 -6.71 -16.04
C GLY A 254 -13.85 -8.09 -15.57
N VAL A 255 -12.91 -8.76 -14.92
CA VAL A 255 -13.10 -10.08 -14.34
C VAL A 255 -12.85 -9.98 -12.86
N LYS A 256 -13.69 -10.63 -12.06
CA LYS A 256 -13.54 -10.72 -10.61
C LYS A 256 -13.76 -12.14 -10.10
N PHE A 257 -13.36 -12.39 -8.87
CA PHE A 257 -13.58 -13.66 -8.17
C PHE A 257 -14.72 -13.49 -7.18
N ILE A 258 -15.79 -14.28 -7.38
CA ILE A 258 -16.95 -14.31 -6.50
C ILE A 258 -16.87 -15.57 -5.64
N PRO A 259 -16.97 -15.48 -4.31
CA PRO A 259 -16.88 -16.66 -3.46
C PRO A 259 -18.04 -17.64 -3.72
N CYS A 260 -17.72 -18.93 -3.82
CA CYS A 260 -18.74 -19.99 -3.92
C CYS A 260 -19.59 -20.09 -2.64
N VAL A 261 -18.94 -19.88 -1.49
CA VAL A 261 -19.56 -19.93 -0.16
C VAL A 261 -19.06 -18.72 0.63
N PRO A 262 -19.85 -17.64 0.71
CA PRO A 262 -19.48 -16.50 1.53
C PRO A 262 -19.58 -16.84 3.02
N ILE A 263 -18.78 -16.17 3.84
CA ILE A 263 -18.76 -16.34 5.30
C ILE A 263 -19.03 -15.02 5.99
N THR A 264 -19.64 -15.11 7.17
CA THR A 264 -19.76 -13.97 8.08
C THR A 264 -18.66 -14.07 9.13
N VAL A 265 -17.88 -12.99 9.27
CA VAL A 265 -16.83 -12.88 10.28
C VAL A 265 -17.42 -12.27 11.56
N PRO A 266 -17.08 -12.78 12.75
CA PRO A 266 -17.51 -12.16 14.01
C PRO A 266 -17.07 -10.71 14.12
N GLU A 267 -17.90 -9.83 14.70
CA GLU A 267 -17.62 -8.39 14.80
C GLU A 267 -16.26 -8.07 15.44
N GLU A 268 -15.86 -8.84 16.46
CA GLU A 268 -14.58 -8.69 17.16
C GLU A 268 -13.34 -8.89 16.25
N HIS A 269 -13.51 -9.52 15.09
CA HIS A 269 -12.44 -9.78 14.13
C HIS A 269 -12.53 -8.93 12.87
N LEU A 270 -13.65 -8.22 12.63
CA LEU A 270 -13.82 -7.37 11.45
C LEU A 270 -12.74 -6.28 11.37
N ASP A 271 -12.39 -5.65 12.49
CA ASP A 271 -11.34 -4.62 12.53
C ASP A 271 -9.95 -5.14 12.15
N VAL A 272 -9.66 -6.41 12.42
CA VAL A 272 -8.38 -7.02 12.07
C VAL A 272 -8.34 -7.34 10.58
N VAL A 273 -9.45 -7.89 10.06
CA VAL A 273 -9.57 -8.24 8.64
C VAL A 273 -9.63 -7.00 7.76
N GLY A 274 -10.38 -5.98 8.16
CA GLY A 274 -10.47 -4.70 7.45
C GLY A 274 -9.09 -4.05 7.29
N ARG A 275 -8.30 -3.98 8.38
CA ARG A 275 -6.93 -3.44 8.31
C ARG A 275 -5.99 -4.24 7.40
N LEU A 276 -6.17 -5.55 7.27
CA LEU A 276 -5.43 -6.36 6.30
C LEU A 276 -5.85 -5.99 4.87
N CYS A 277 -7.15 -5.88 4.61
CA CYS A 277 -7.67 -5.52 3.29
C CYS A 277 -7.19 -4.13 2.87
N ASP A 278 -7.31 -3.13 3.75
CA ASP A 278 -6.84 -1.77 3.51
C ASP A 278 -5.35 -1.74 3.13
N GLU A 279 -4.49 -2.44 3.90
CA GLU A 279 -3.05 -2.46 3.63
C GLU A 279 -2.70 -3.18 2.32
N LEU A 280 -3.48 -4.20 1.93
CA LEU A 280 -3.32 -4.89 0.66
C LEU A 280 -3.81 -4.04 -0.53
N GLU A 281 -4.93 -3.33 -0.39
CA GLU A 281 -5.48 -2.44 -1.42
C GLU A 281 -4.62 -1.19 -1.64
N GLU A 282 -3.98 -0.67 -0.60
CA GLU A 282 -3.05 0.46 -0.73
C GLU A 282 -1.73 0.08 -1.45
N HIS A 283 -1.40 -1.21 -1.47
CA HIS A 283 -0.16 -1.72 -2.04
C HIS A 283 -0.13 -1.55 -3.56
N SER A 284 0.86 -0.81 -4.07
CA SER A 284 0.89 -0.38 -5.48
C SER A 284 0.98 -1.49 -6.54
N GLU A 285 1.42 -2.68 -6.15
CA GLU A 285 1.55 -3.84 -7.05
C GLU A 285 0.35 -4.79 -6.99
N ILE A 286 -0.59 -4.58 -6.06
CA ILE A 286 -1.85 -5.32 -5.96
C ILE A 286 -2.89 -4.55 -6.77
N VAL A 287 -3.55 -5.26 -7.69
CA VAL A 287 -4.56 -4.70 -8.60
C VAL A 287 -5.96 -4.92 -8.05
N ALA A 288 -6.21 -6.07 -7.44
CA ALA A 288 -7.51 -6.39 -6.84
C ALA A 288 -7.32 -7.34 -5.65
N VAL A 289 -8.17 -7.14 -4.65
CA VAL A 289 -8.31 -7.99 -3.47
C VAL A 289 -9.71 -8.59 -3.51
N HIS A 290 -9.81 -9.91 -3.57
CA HIS A 290 -11.08 -10.62 -3.55
C HIS A 290 -11.16 -11.40 -2.24
N THR A 291 -12.29 -11.33 -1.53
CA THR A 291 -12.49 -12.03 -0.25
C THR A 291 -13.75 -12.88 -0.28
N ASN A 292 -13.82 -13.89 0.59
CA ASN A 292 -15.04 -14.68 0.79
C ASN A 292 -15.96 -14.13 1.88
N ILE A 293 -15.77 -12.89 2.31
CA ILE A 293 -16.59 -12.27 3.35
C ILE A 293 -17.86 -11.72 2.71
N ALA A 294 -18.99 -11.94 3.37
CA ALA A 294 -20.31 -11.46 2.97
C ALA A 294 -20.48 -9.96 3.20
#